data_AF-A0A2K3L3Q5-F1
#
_entry.id   AF-A0A2K3L3Q5-F1
#
_cell.length_a   1.000
_cell.length_b   1.000
_cell.length_c   1.000
_cell.angle_alpha   90.00
_cell.angle_beta   90.00
_cell.angle_gamma   90.00
#
_symmetry.space_group_name_H-M   'P 1'
#
loop_
_entity.id
_entity.type
_entity.pdbx_description
1 polymer ?
#
loop_
_entity_poly.entity_id
_entity_poly.type
_entity_poly.pdbx_seq_one_letter_code
_entity_poly.pdbx_strand_id
1 'polypeptide(L)'
;SWANWVFHVGFDIKAGPIISLASIYDLEKQKYREVLYKGFISEVFVPYQDPSEEWYYTTYFDCGEYGFGQSMSSLQRFTDCPANAVFIDAYYSGSDGVPVKIANAFCIFEKYAGDIMWRHTEIAIPNEVITEVRSDVSLIVRAVSTVGNYDYVIDWEFKPSGSIKVGVGLTGILGIKAGTYTNTDQIKEDIYGTLLADNTIGVYHDHFFTYYLDLDIDGEANSFVKTNLETVKVKDDKIPRKSYWTIVKETAKTEGDARVNIGFKPSELVVVNPNKKTKQGNTIGYRLLPGPILHPLLVNDDYPQIRGAFTNYNVWVTPYNKSEKWAGGLYVDHSRGDDTLAVWSLRDREIENKDIVLWHTMGFHHVPSQEDFPVMPTLSGGFELRPTNFFERNPVLKTKSPKSIHWPNCTSQH
;
A
#
# COMPACT_ATOMS: atom_id res chain seq x y z
N SER A 1 2.74 15.09 15.23
CA SER A 1 1.31 15.07 15.61
C SER A 1 0.52 15.90 14.63
N TRP A 2 -0.64 15.42 14.21
CA TRP A 2 -1.53 16.12 13.28
C TRP A 2 -2.98 15.68 13.50
N ALA A 3 -3.91 16.63 13.56
CA ALA A 3 -5.32 16.37 13.88
C ALA A 3 -5.46 15.45 15.11
N ASN A 4 -6.05 14.26 14.94
CA ASN A 4 -6.19 13.22 15.95
C ASN A 4 -5.11 12.13 15.86
N TRP A 5 -4.09 12.27 15.04
CA TRP A 5 -3.01 11.29 14.87
C TRP A 5 -1.69 11.69 15.55
N VAL A 6 -1.04 10.69 16.12
CA VAL A 6 0.38 10.71 16.50
C VAL A 6 1.06 9.50 15.87
N PHE A 7 2.26 9.70 15.34
CA PHE A 7 3.08 8.66 14.74
C PHE A 7 4.53 9.19 14.62
N HIS A 8 5.46 8.27 14.35
CA HIS A 8 6.86 8.51 14.09
C HIS A 8 7.17 8.26 12.62
N VAL A 9 7.91 9.18 11.97
CA VAL A 9 8.46 9.00 10.63
C VAL A 9 9.92 8.59 10.79
N GLY A 10 10.23 7.35 10.42
CA GLY A 10 11.56 6.77 10.43
C GLY A 10 12.13 6.61 9.02
N PHE A 11 13.45 6.44 8.97
CA PHE A 11 14.22 6.16 7.78
C PHE A 11 15.12 4.95 8.04
N ASP A 12 15.25 4.08 7.04
CA ASP A 12 16.19 2.98 7.02
C ASP A 12 16.82 2.87 5.63
N ILE A 13 18.11 2.54 5.54
CA ILE A 13 18.83 2.49 4.27
C ILE A 13 18.25 1.45 3.29
N LYS A 14 17.72 0.34 3.82
CA LYS A 14 17.16 -0.75 3.03
C LYS A 14 15.68 -0.56 2.74
N ALA A 15 14.87 -0.18 3.73
CA ALA A 15 13.42 0.00 3.58
C ALA A 15 13.00 1.38 3.02
N GLY A 16 13.82 2.41 3.22
CA GLY A 16 13.41 3.80 3.00
C GLY A 16 12.42 4.30 4.06
N PRO A 17 11.22 4.78 3.67
CA PRO A 17 10.23 5.33 4.59
C PRO A 17 9.65 4.28 5.55
N ILE A 18 9.66 4.57 6.85
CA ILE A 18 9.03 3.75 7.89
C ILE A 18 8.05 4.61 8.68
N ILE A 19 6.80 4.17 8.82
CA ILE A 19 5.86 4.72 9.79
C ILE A 19 5.88 3.85 11.04
N SER A 20 5.89 4.46 12.22
CA SER A 20 5.83 3.72 13.50
C SER A 20 4.93 4.38 14.53
N LEU A 21 4.44 3.59 15.48
CA LEU A 21 3.66 4.03 16.64
C LEU A 21 2.45 4.89 16.25
N ALA A 22 1.79 4.56 15.14
CA ALA A 22 0.63 5.29 14.67
C ALA A 22 -0.57 5.01 15.58
N SER A 23 -0.99 6.04 16.29
CA SER A 23 -2.12 6.02 17.22
C SER A 23 -3.07 7.17 16.93
N ILE A 24 -4.36 6.88 17.05
CA ILE A 24 -5.44 7.85 16.82
C ILE A 24 -6.16 8.19 18.13
N TYR A 25 -6.42 9.47 18.35
CA TYR A 25 -7.19 9.96 19.49
C TYR A 25 -8.67 9.72 19.27
N ASP A 26 -9.26 8.89 20.13
CA ASP A 26 -10.70 8.63 20.18
C ASP A 26 -11.36 9.66 21.08
N LEU A 27 -12.08 10.61 20.47
CA LEU A 27 -12.76 11.68 21.20
C LEU A 27 -13.87 11.17 22.14
N GLU A 28 -14.49 10.03 21.85
CA GLU A 28 -15.52 9.48 22.75
C GLU A 28 -14.90 8.76 23.94
N LYS A 29 -13.74 8.11 23.75
CA LYS A 29 -13.01 7.40 24.80
C LYS A 29 -11.96 8.24 25.53
N GLN A 30 -11.67 9.45 25.03
CA GLN A 30 -10.68 10.39 25.57
C GLN A 30 -9.29 9.76 25.76
N LYS A 31 -8.84 8.98 24.77
CA LYS A 31 -7.52 8.33 24.78
C LYS A 31 -6.98 8.14 23.37
N TYR A 32 -5.66 8.09 23.24
CA TYR A 32 -5.01 7.54 22.06
C TYR A 32 -5.19 6.02 22.04
N ARG A 33 -5.38 5.47 20.84
CA ARG A 33 -5.57 4.05 20.59
C ARG A 33 -4.63 3.64 19.46
N GLU A 34 -3.90 2.57 19.71
CA GLU A 34 -2.91 2.02 18.79
C GLU A 34 -3.59 1.42 17.56
N VAL A 35 -2.93 1.56 16.41
CA VAL A 35 -3.40 1.05 15.11
C VAL A 35 -2.28 0.34 14.36
N LEU A 36 -1.11 0.97 14.22
CA LEU A 36 0.02 0.43 13.46
C LEU A 36 1.30 0.68 14.25
N TYR A 37 1.90 -0.40 14.76
CA TYR A 37 3.20 -0.35 15.44
C TYR A 37 4.30 0.02 14.45
N LYS A 38 4.32 -0.64 13.28
CA LYS A 38 5.30 -0.37 12.24
C LYS A 38 4.80 -0.75 10.84
N GLY A 39 4.98 0.16 9.88
CA GLY A 39 4.63 -0.04 8.46
C GLY A 39 5.74 0.42 7.53
N PHE A 40 6.13 -0.42 6.55
CA PHE A 40 7.12 -0.10 5.52
C PHE A 40 7.04 -1.07 4.32
N ILE A 41 7.68 -0.71 3.21
CA ILE A 41 7.89 -1.63 2.07
C ILE A 41 9.05 -2.55 2.43
N SER A 42 8.77 -3.85 2.54
CA SER A 42 9.74 -4.87 2.90
C SER A 42 10.59 -5.31 1.70
N GLU A 43 9.98 -5.38 0.52
CA GLU A 43 10.66 -5.69 -0.73
C GLU A 43 9.87 -5.18 -1.94
N VAL A 44 10.59 -4.88 -3.03
CA VAL A 44 10.04 -4.62 -4.36
C VAL A 44 10.62 -5.65 -5.32
N PHE A 45 9.79 -6.32 -6.11
CA PHE A 45 10.23 -7.31 -7.10
C PHE A 45 9.80 -6.92 -8.51
N VAL A 46 10.76 -6.81 -9.43
CA VAL A 46 10.57 -6.30 -10.80
C VAL A 46 11.05 -7.33 -11.84
N PRO A 47 10.29 -8.41 -12.11
CA PRO A 47 10.66 -9.40 -13.11
C PRO A 47 10.36 -8.93 -14.53
N TYR A 48 11.39 -8.91 -15.39
CA TYR A 48 11.23 -8.74 -16.83
C TYR A 48 10.88 -10.08 -17.52
N GLN A 49 10.16 -10.00 -18.63
CA GLN A 49 9.56 -11.16 -19.30
C GLN A 49 10.27 -11.54 -20.62
N ASP A 50 11.50 -11.08 -20.81
CA ASP A 50 12.33 -11.46 -21.96
C ASP A 50 13.31 -12.59 -21.57
N PRO A 51 13.10 -13.83 -22.07
CA PRO A 51 13.91 -14.99 -21.69
C PRO A 51 15.24 -15.09 -22.45
N SER A 52 15.57 -14.13 -23.32
CA SER A 52 16.82 -14.14 -24.08
C SER A 52 18.04 -13.87 -23.20
N GLU A 53 19.24 -14.21 -23.70
CA GLU A 53 20.51 -14.01 -22.99
C GLU A 53 20.73 -12.57 -22.51
N GLU A 54 20.14 -11.59 -23.20
CA GLU A 54 20.26 -10.18 -22.88
C GLU A 54 19.47 -9.78 -21.61
N TRP A 55 18.36 -10.47 -21.30
CA TRP A 55 17.38 -10.03 -20.28
C TRP A 55 16.94 -11.08 -19.25
N TYR A 56 17.20 -12.37 -19.45
CA TYR A 56 16.63 -13.44 -18.60
C TYR A 56 16.97 -13.31 -17.10
N TYR A 57 18.06 -12.61 -16.77
CA TYR A 57 18.53 -12.40 -15.39
C TYR A 57 17.98 -11.11 -14.77
N THR A 58 17.28 -10.27 -15.53
CA THR A 58 16.80 -8.95 -15.09
C THR A 58 15.51 -9.10 -14.29
N THR A 59 15.66 -9.44 -13.01
CA THR A 59 14.53 -9.59 -12.07
C THR A 59 14.88 -8.93 -10.73
N TYR A 60 14.82 -7.60 -10.70
CA TYR A 60 15.38 -6.83 -9.58
C TYR A 60 14.62 -7.03 -8.28
N PHE A 61 15.36 -6.97 -7.18
CA PHE A 61 14.84 -6.85 -5.82
C PHE A 61 15.30 -5.52 -5.24
N ASP A 62 14.56 -4.44 -5.48
CA ASP A 62 15.09 -3.08 -5.29
C ASP A 62 15.51 -2.79 -3.84
N CYS A 63 14.73 -3.26 -2.84
CA CYS A 63 15.11 -3.08 -1.45
C CYS A 63 16.31 -3.97 -1.10
N GLY A 64 16.24 -5.24 -1.50
CA GLY A 64 17.21 -6.29 -1.21
C GLY A 64 18.60 -6.08 -1.80
N GLU A 65 18.66 -5.67 -3.07
CA GLU A 65 19.87 -5.58 -3.89
C GLU A 65 20.44 -4.16 -3.91
N TYR A 66 19.57 -3.14 -3.95
CA TYR A 66 19.97 -1.74 -4.15
C TYR A 66 19.65 -0.80 -2.99
N GLY A 67 18.92 -1.25 -1.96
CA GLY A 67 18.58 -0.42 -0.80
C GLY A 67 17.65 0.75 -1.13
N PHE A 68 16.36 0.58 -0.86
CA PHE A 68 15.33 1.53 -1.25
C PHE A 68 15.48 2.91 -0.61
N GLY A 69 16.06 2.96 0.59
CA GLY A 69 16.35 4.20 1.32
C GLY A 69 17.60 4.93 0.85
N GLN A 70 18.68 4.23 0.48
CA GLN A 70 19.83 4.89 -0.14
C GLN A 70 19.52 5.44 -1.53
N SER A 71 18.57 4.81 -2.23
CA SER A 71 18.03 5.26 -3.51
C SER A 71 17.01 6.38 -3.41
N MET A 72 16.76 6.94 -2.21
CA MET A 72 15.85 8.07 -2.07
C MET A 72 16.43 9.35 -2.68
N SER A 73 15.61 10.04 -3.47
CA SER A 73 15.94 11.29 -4.16
C SER A 73 15.65 12.51 -3.28
N SER A 74 16.43 13.58 -3.47
CA SER A 74 16.15 14.86 -2.81
C SER A 74 14.94 15.54 -3.47
N LEU A 75 13.85 15.67 -2.71
CA LEU A 75 12.58 16.17 -3.25
C LEU A 75 12.66 17.64 -3.65
N GLN A 76 12.13 17.94 -4.85
CA GLN A 76 12.04 19.27 -5.42
C GLN A 76 10.81 20.00 -4.88
N ARG A 77 11.06 21.15 -4.23
CA ARG A 77 10.00 21.99 -3.66
C ARG A 77 9.06 22.49 -4.75
N PHE A 78 7.76 22.53 -4.45
CA PHE A 78 6.68 22.98 -5.34
C PHE A 78 6.36 22.08 -6.54
N THR A 79 7.19 21.07 -6.81
CA THR A 79 6.96 20.09 -7.89
C THR A 79 6.62 18.73 -7.31
N ASP A 80 7.54 18.10 -6.58
CA ASP A 80 7.29 16.80 -5.93
C ASP A 80 6.34 16.96 -4.74
N CYS A 81 6.38 18.14 -4.10
CA CYS A 81 5.64 18.45 -2.89
C CYS A 81 5.03 19.86 -2.97
N PRO A 82 3.79 20.06 -2.48
CA PRO A 82 3.11 21.33 -2.56
C PRO A 82 3.74 22.41 -1.67
N ALA A 83 3.30 23.65 -1.86
CA ALA A 83 3.86 24.83 -1.18
C ALA A 83 3.74 24.80 0.35
N ASN A 84 2.76 24.07 0.89
CA ASN A 84 2.55 23.92 2.34
C ASN A 84 3.36 22.76 2.96
N ALA A 85 4.29 22.16 2.22
CA ALA A 85 5.07 21.03 2.71
C ALA A 85 6.21 21.43 3.66
N VAL A 86 6.40 20.61 4.69
CA VAL A 86 7.58 20.62 5.56
C VAL A 86 8.50 19.49 5.14
N PHE A 87 9.81 19.75 5.09
CA PHE A 87 10.80 18.78 4.64
C PHE A 87 11.65 18.25 5.80
N ILE A 88 12.04 16.99 5.70
CA ILE A 88 12.94 16.31 6.65
C ILE A 88 14.10 15.72 5.85
N ASP A 89 15.33 15.98 6.30
CA ASP A 89 16.54 15.37 5.75
C ASP A 89 16.74 13.96 6.32
N ALA A 90 17.36 13.07 5.54
CA ALA A 90 17.78 11.75 5.99
C ALA A 90 19.30 11.58 5.86
N TYR A 91 19.85 10.60 6.56
CA TYR A 91 21.26 10.25 6.48
C TYR A 91 21.42 8.73 6.44
N TYR A 92 22.34 8.26 5.61
CA TYR A 92 22.79 6.87 5.59
C TYR A 92 24.32 6.80 5.63
N SER A 93 24.87 5.62 5.82
CA SER A 93 26.33 5.41 5.79
C SER A 93 26.78 5.10 4.38
N GLY A 94 27.74 5.87 3.85
CA GLY A 94 28.47 5.51 2.65
C GLY A 94 29.27 4.22 2.82
N SER A 95 29.79 3.67 1.72
CA SER A 95 30.60 2.44 1.72
C SER A 95 31.91 2.58 2.51
N ASP A 96 32.38 3.80 2.72
CA ASP A 96 33.54 4.17 3.53
C ASP A 96 33.17 4.48 5.00
N GLY A 97 31.90 4.37 5.37
CA GLY A 97 31.39 4.70 6.71
C GLY A 97 31.05 6.18 6.91
N VAL A 98 31.23 7.03 5.90
CA VAL A 98 30.98 8.47 6.02
C VAL A 98 29.47 8.75 5.89
N PRO A 99 28.86 9.56 6.77
CA PRO A 99 27.44 9.91 6.64
C PRO A 99 27.15 10.64 5.34
N VAL A 100 26.24 10.09 4.52
CA VAL A 100 25.72 10.71 3.31
C VAL A 100 24.37 11.33 3.62
N LYS A 101 24.23 12.62 3.32
CA LYS A 101 22.99 13.38 3.51
C LYS A 101 22.09 13.25 2.29
N ILE A 102 20.82 12.94 2.51
CA ILE A 102 19.74 13.12 1.53
C ILE A 102 18.93 14.35 1.98
N ALA A 103 19.13 15.47 1.30
CA ALA A 103 18.39 16.69 1.61
C ALA A 103 16.93 16.57 1.17
N ASN A 104 15.98 17.11 1.93
CA ASN A 104 14.55 17.03 1.61
C ASN A 104 14.08 15.57 1.33
N ALA A 105 14.61 14.60 2.06
CA ALA A 105 14.31 13.17 1.85
C ALA A 105 12.83 12.83 1.99
N PHE A 106 12.15 13.52 2.90
CA PHE A 106 10.70 13.44 3.08
C PHE A 106 10.08 14.81 2.91
N CYS A 107 8.82 14.82 2.46
CA CYS A 107 7.95 15.97 2.64
C CYS A 107 6.64 15.57 3.30
N ILE A 108 6.14 16.44 4.17
CA ILE A 108 4.94 16.24 4.96
C ILE A 108 4.01 17.43 4.72
N PHE A 109 2.79 17.17 4.26
CA PHE A 109 1.86 18.24 3.89
C PHE A 109 0.40 17.84 4.07
N GLU A 110 -0.45 18.84 4.26
CA GLU A 110 -1.90 18.66 4.24
C GLU A 110 -2.43 18.72 2.80
N LYS A 111 -3.28 17.76 2.43
CA LYS A 111 -3.94 17.70 1.13
C LYS A 111 -5.36 18.27 1.23
N TYR A 112 -5.64 19.26 0.36
CA TYR A 112 -6.95 19.93 0.22
C TYR A 112 -7.50 19.71 -1.19
N ALA A 113 -7.73 18.46 -1.59
CA ALA A 113 -8.08 18.12 -2.98
C ALA A 113 -9.59 18.24 -3.30
N GLY A 114 -10.37 18.94 -2.47
CA GLY A 114 -11.83 19.00 -2.62
C GLY A 114 -12.54 17.70 -2.24
N ASP A 115 -11.84 16.77 -1.61
CA ASP A 115 -12.40 15.53 -1.10
C ASP A 115 -13.50 15.81 -0.06
N ILE A 116 -14.56 14.99 -0.09
CA ILE A 116 -15.70 15.10 0.82
C ILE A 116 -15.53 14.09 1.95
N MET A 117 -15.41 14.58 3.19
CA MET A 117 -15.27 13.74 4.37
C MET A 117 -16.58 12.97 4.62
N TRP A 118 -17.71 13.66 4.53
CA TRP A 118 -19.06 13.09 4.44
C TRP A 118 -20.07 14.17 4.04
N ARG A 119 -21.21 13.74 3.49
CA ARG A 119 -22.32 14.63 3.15
C ARG A 119 -23.66 13.94 3.21
N HIS A 120 -24.73 14.71 3.40
CA HIS A 120 -26.09 14.26 3.21
C HIS A 120 -27.00 15.42 2.78
N THR A 121 -28.01 15.11 1.95
CA THR A 121 -29.08 16.03 1.56
C THR A 121 -30.40 15.30 1.79
N GLU A 122 -31.15 15.72 2.81
CA GLU A 122 -32.46 15.18 3.16
C GLU A 122 -33.56 16.04 2.52
N ILE A 123 -34.49 15.38 1.84
CA ILE A 123 -35.60 15.99 1.07
C ILE A 123 -36.95 15.32 1.35
N ALA A 124 -36.97 14.23 2.11
CA ALA A 124 -38.17 13.46 2.40
C ALA A 124 -38.97 14.04 3.57
N ILE A 125 -38.39 14.96 4.36
CA ILE A 125 -39.11 15.70 5.39
C ILE A 125 -40.01 16.73 4.68
N PRO A 126 -41.35 16.66 4.83
CA PRO A 126 -42.25 17.55 4.11
C PRO A 126 -41.90 19.02 4.34
N ASN A 127 -41.74 19.77 3.25
CA ASN A 127 -41.41 21.20 3.22
C ASN A 127 -40.02 21.57 3.79
N GLU A 128 -39.10 20.61 3.97
CA GLU A 128 -37.75 20.89 4.45
C GLU A 128 -36.69 20.34 3.47
N VAL A 129 -35.63 21.12 3.26
CA VAL A 129 -34.40 20.67 2.58
C VAL A 129 -33.25 20.90 3.53
N ILE A 130 -32.65 19.82 4.03
CA ILE A 130 -31.53 19.87 4.98
C ILE A 130 -30.29 19.34 4.27
N THR A 131 -29.27 20.18 4.12
CA THR A 131 -27.98 19.78 3.51
C THR A 131 -26.84 20.06 4.47
N GLU A 132 -26.01 19.04 4.69
CA GLU A 132 -24.77 19.14 5.46
C GLU A 132 -23.64 18.49 4.66
N VAL A 133 -22.53 19.20 4.51
CA VAL A 133 -21.33 18.75 3.79
C VAL A 133 -20.11 19.11 4.61
N ARG A 134 -19.18 18.16 4.77
CA ARG A 134 -17.89 18.43 5.40
C ARG A 134 -16.75 18.04 4.49
N SER A 135 -15.77 18.93 4.37
CA SER A 135 -14.57 18.70 3.56
C SER A 135 -13.58 17.80 4.29
N ASP A 136 -12.87 17.01 3.52
CA ASP A 136 -11.78 16.17 3.99
C ASP A 136 -10.46 16.90 3.88
N VAL A 137 -9.63 16.73 4.91
CA VAL A 137 -8.24 17.16 4.92
C VAL A 137 -7.45 15.99 5.44
N SER A 138 -6.49 15.52 4.66
CA SER A 138 -5.59 14.43 5.02
C SER A 138 -4.16 14.93 5.12
N LEU A 139 -3.34 14.19 5.86
CA LEU A 139 -1.89 14.43 5.94
C LEU A 139 -1.16 13.39 5.11
N ILE A 140 -0.29 13.84 4.21
CA ILE A 140 0.58 12.97 3.41
C ILE A 140 1.99 13.08 3.94
N VAL A 141 2.63 11.93 4.14
CA VAL A 141 4.09 11.77 4.26
C VAL A 141 4.57 11.14 2.96
N ARG A 142 5.37 11.89 2.19
CA ARG A 142 5.87 11.47 0.87
C ARG A 142 7.38 11.29 0.89
N ALA A 143 7.83 10.25 0.19
CA ALA A 143 9.21 9.99 -0.20
C ALA A 143 9.25 9.57 -1.68
N VAL A 144 10.40 9.75 -2.35
CA VAL A 144 10.63 9.24 -3.71
C VAL A 144 11.91 8.43 -3.71
N SER A 145 11.84 7.19 -4.19
CA SER A 145 13.01 6.33 -4.41
C SER A 145 13.21 6.12 -5.91
N THR A 146 14.43 6.36 -6.39
CA THR A 146 14.80 6.19 -7.80
C THR A 146 15.81 5.05 -7.92
N VAL A 147 15.41 3.94 -8.54
CA VAL A 147 16.26 2.75 -8.70
C VAL A 147 16.47 2.50 -10.19
N GLY A 148 17.69 2.76 -10.65
CA GLY A 148 18.01 2.69 -12.07
C GLY A 148 17.15 3.67 -12.88
N ASN A 149 16.24 3.12 -13.68
CA ASN A 149 15.36 3.85 -14.58
C ASN A 149 13.98 4.19 -13.99
N TYR A 150 13.60 3.59 -12.85
CA TYR A 150 12.27 3.81 -12.25
C TYR A 150 12.30 4.80 -11.09
N ASP A 151 11.25 5.62 -11.02
CA ASP A 151 10.96 6.52 -9.90
C ASP A 151 9.68 6.06 -9.20
N TYR A 152 9.78 5.79 -7.90
CA TYR A 152 8.70 5.33 -7.03
C TYR A 152 8.29 6.42 -6.07
N VAL A 153 7.10 7.01 -6.26
CA VAL A 153 6.49 7.98 -5.35
C VAL A 153 5.72 7.23 -4.25
N ILE A 154 6.20 7.30 -3.02
CA ILE A 154 5.62 6.55 -1.88
C ILE A 154 4.91 7.52 -0.94
N ASP A 155 3.60 7.31 -0.78
CA ASP A 155 2.74 8.15 0.06
C ASP A 155 2.12 7.35 1.21
N TRP A 156 2.26 7.86 2.43
CA TRP A 156 1.43 7.48 3.58
C TRP A 156 0.45 8.61 3.89
N GLU A 157 -0.84 8.38 3.68
CA GLU A 157 -1.92 9.34 3.87
C GLU A 157 -2.75 8.99 5.12
N PHE A 158 -2.78 9.90 6.09
CA PHE A 158 -3.55 9.76 7.33
C PHE A 158 -4.80 10.62 7.29
N LYS A 159 -5.95 10.02 7.61
CA LYS A 159 -7.25 10.71 7.58
C LYS A 159 -7.85 10.85 8.97
N PRO A 160 -8.58 11.95 9.29
CA PRO A 160 -9.21 12.11 10.60
C PRO A 160 -10.31 11.07 10.85
N SER A 161 -10.84 10.46 9.77
CA SER A 161 -11.77 9.32 9.81
C SER A 161 -11.16 8.05 10.41
N GLY A 162 -9.85 8.03 10.62
CA GLY A 162 -9.07 6.87 11.05
C GLY A 162 -8.53 6.01 9.92
N SER A 163 -8.83 6.32 8.66
CA SER A 163 -8.23 5.59 7.53
C SER A 163 -6.73 5.92 7.41
N ILE A 164 -5.92 4.92 7.13
CA ILE A 164 -4.55 5.06 6.65
C ILE A 164 -4.56 4.56 5.20
N LYS A 165 -4.21 5.43 4.26
CA LYS A 165 -4.09 5.12 2.84
C LYS A 165 -2.62 5.06 2.47
N VAL A 166 -2.23 4.04 1.73
CA VAL A 166 -0.86 3.86 1.26
C VAL A 166 -0.89 3.90 -0.25
N GLY A 167 -0.09 4.77 -0.85
CA GLY A 167 -0.02 4.98 -2.29
C GLY A 167 1.37 4.72 -2.85
N VAL A 168 1.41 4.17 -4.06
CA VAL A 168 2.61 4.07 -4.89
C VAL A 168 2.31 4.68 -6.25
N GLY A 169 3.12 5.64 -6.67
CA GLY A 169 3.18 6.15 -8.04
C GLY A 169 4.43 5.64 -8.75
N LEU A 170 4.27 5.15 -9.98
CA LEU A 170 5.35 4.73 -10.86
C LEU A 170 5.54 5.78 -11.95
N THR A 171 6.76 6.25 -12.16
CA THR A 171 7.17 7.09 -13.31
C THR A 171 8.62 6.74 -13.68
N GLY A 172 9.30 7.60 -14.43
CA GLY A 172 10.66 7.37 -14.89
C GLY A 172 10.72 6.89 -16.33
N ILE A 173 11.79 6.18 -16.68
CA ILE A 173 12.12 5.75 -18.04
C ILE A 173 11.91 4.24 -18.15
N LEU A 174 11.41 3.76 -19.28
CA LEU A 174 11.22 2.32 -19.50
C LEU A 174 12.54 1.56 -19.64
N GLY A 175 12.54 0.28 -19.26
CA GLY A 175 13.58 -0.67 -19.68
C GLY A 175 13.47 -0.95 -21.18
N ILE A 176 14.41 -0.43 -21.97
CA ILE A 176 14.38 -0.51 -23.44
C ILE A 176 15.34 -1.59 -23.94
N LYS A 177 14.81 -2.46 -24.79
CA LYS A 177 15.57 -3.35 -25.67
C LYS A 177 15.67 -2.75 -27.06
N ALA A 178 16.87 -2.76 -27.64
CA ALA A 178 17.06 -2.35 -29.02
C ALA A 178 16.54 -3.43 -29.99
N GLY A 179 15.79 -3.02 -31.00
CA GLY A 179 15.30 -3.90 -32.07
C GLY A 179 15.61 -3.36 -33.46
N THR A 180 15.54 -4.20 -34.49
CA THR A 180 15.71 -3.75 -35.89
C THR A 180 14.42 -3.21 -36.51
N TYR A 181 13.30 -3.26 -35.79
CA TYR A 181 11.99 -2.91 -36.31
C TYR A 181 11.73 -1.40 -36.26
N THR A 182 11.07 -0.88 -37.30
CA THR A 182 10.54 0.49 -37.37
C THR A 182 9.03 0.51 -37.55
N ASN A 183 8.41 -0.66 -37.71
CA ASN A 183 6.97 -0.81 -37.82
C ASN A 183 6.53 -2.19 -37.33
N THR A 184 5.34 -2.28 -36.73
CA THR A 184 4.78 -3.53 -36.21
C THR A 184 4.58 -4.60 -37.28
N ASP A 185 4.36 -4.22 -38.54
CA ASP A 185 4.21 -5.15 -39.66
C ASP A 185 5.48 -6.00 -39.90
N GLN A 186 6.64 -5.53 -39.45
CA GLN A 186 7.93 -6.21 -39.57
C GLN A 186 8.12 -7.29 -38.49
N ILE A 187 7.33 -7.27 -37.42
CA ILE A 187 7.41 -8.22 -36.31
C ILE A 187 6.77 -9.55 -36.75
N LYS A 188 7.54 -10.63 -36.71
CA LYS A 188 7.12 -11.99 -37.12
C LYS A 188 7.22 -13.05 -36.01
N GLU A 189 7.72 -12.64 -34.86
CA GLU A 189 7.96 -13.48 -33.69
C GLU A 189 7.60 -12.70 -32.42
N ASP A 190 7.65 -13.36 -31.27
CA ASP A 190 7.49 -12.67 -30.00
C ASP A 190 8.74 -11.85 -29.70
N ILE A 191 8.55 -10.55 -29.49
CA ILE A 191 9.62 -9.60 -29.16
C ILE A 191 9.66 -9.28 -27.66
N TYR A 192 8.82 -9.95 -26.86
CA TYR A 192 8.76 -9.85 -25.40
C TYR A 192 8.46 -8.44 -24.88
N GLY A 193 7.80 -7.62 -25.71
CA GLY A 193 7.53 -6.23 -25.41
C GLY A 193 6.70 -5.54 -26.50
N THR A 194 6.56 -4.23 -26.34
CA THR A 194 5.87 -3.35 -27.31
C THR A 194 6.91 -2.54 -28.09
N LEU A 195 6.79 -2.45 -29.42
CA LEU A 195 7.57 -1.49 -30.21
C LEU A 195 7.01 -0.07 -30.01
N LEU A 196 7.76 0.80 -29.32
CA LEU A 196 7.31 2.13 -28.88
C LEU A 196 7.68 3.25 -29.84
N ALA A 197 8.84 3.11 -30.45
CA ALA A 197 9.41 3.99 -31.45
C ALA A 197 10.32 3.16 -32.38
N ASP A 198 10.86 3.78 -33.42
CA ASP A 198 11.87 3.15 -34.27
C ASP A 198 12.96 2.52 -33.40
N ASN A 199 13.19 1.23 -33.62
CA ASN A 199 14.22 0.43 -32.97
C ASN A 199 14.11 0.27 -31.45
N THR A 200 12.96 0.63 -30.86
CA THR A 200 12.80 0.79 -29.41
C THR A 200 11.69 -0.11 -28.88
N ILE A 201 12.07 -1.20 -28.20
CA ILE A 201 11.12 -2.15 -27.60
C ILE A 201 11.06 -1.91 -26.09
N GLY A 202 9.89 -1.58 -25.57
CA GLY A 202 9.63 -1.60 -24.13
C GLY A 202 9.33 -3.03 -23.68
N VAL A 203 10.22 -3.63 -22.90
CA VAL A 203 10.11 -5.03 -22.48
C VAL A 203 9.00 -5.16 -21.43
N TYR A 204 8.16 -6.19 -21.56
CA TYR A 204 7.13 -6.49 -20.56
C TYR A 204 7.78 -6.81 -19.22
N HIS A 205 7.18 -6.32 -18.14
CA HIS A 205 7.66 -6.55 -16.78
C HIS A 205 6.56 -6.30 -15.76
N ASP A 206 6.79 -6.73 -14.53
CA ASP A 206 5.88 -6.50 -13.41
C ASP A 206 6.53 -5.60 -12.36
N HIS A 207 5.71 -4.98 -11.51
CA HIS A 207 6.15 -4.32 -10.29
C HIS A 207 5.36 -4.86 -9.11
N PHE A 208 6.01 -5.59 -8.20
CA PHE A 208 5.38 -6.09 -6.96
C PHE A 208 5.93 -5.35 -5.75
N PHE A 209 5.06 -4.84 -4.88
CA PHE A 209 5.41 -4.17 -3.62
C PHE A 209 4.84 -4.97 -2.46
N THR A 210 5.71 -5.47 -1.59
CA THR A 210 5.30 -6.21 -0.39
C THR A 210 5.48 -5.36 0.85
N TYR A 211 4.37 -5.00 1.48
CA TYR A 211 4.34 -4.20 2.70
C TYR A 211 4.39 -5.07 3.95
N TYR A 212 5.24 -4.69 4.90
CA TYR A 212 5.19 -5.14 6.29
C TYR A 212 4.23 -4.22 7.06
N LEU A 213 3.16 -4.77 7.65
CA LEU A 213 2.13 -4.03 8.39
C LEU A 213 1.89 -4.68 9.75
N ASP A 214 2.62 -4.21 10.75
CA ASP A 214 2.55 -4.66 12.14
C ASP A 214 1.46 -3.88 12.87
N LEU A 215 0.28 -4.49 12.93
CA LEU A 215 -0.97 -3.87 13.34
C LEU A 215 -1.29 -4.25 14.79
N ASP A 216 -1.08 -3.30 15.71
CA ASP A 216 -1.48 -3.40 17.11
C ASP A 216 -2.84 -2.74 17.33
N ILE A 217 -3.92 -3.40 16.94
CA ILE A 217 -5.27 -2.83 17.02
C ILE A 217 -5.71 -2.71 18.49
N ASP A 218 -5.55 -1.52 19.09
CA ASP A 218 -5.79 -1.26 20.53
C ASP A 218 -5.04 -2.26 21.44
N GLY A 219 -3.82 -2.64 21.01
CA GLY A 219 -2.88 -3.56 21.66
C GLY A 219 -2.49 -4.78 20.79
N GLU A 220 -1.44 -5.50 21.21
CA GLU A 220 -0.77 -6.58 20.46
C GLU A 220 -1.62 -7.85 20.25
N ALA A 221 -2.50 -8.21 21.19
CA ALA A 221 -3.25 -9.48 21.11
C ALA A 221 -4.37 -9.40 20.06
N ASN A 222 -4.07 -9.80 18.82
CA ASN A 222 -4.91 -9.63 17.63
C ASN A 222 -5.16 -10.96 16.91
N SER A 223 -6.16 -10.98 16.03
CA SER A 223 -6.48 -12.11 15.16
C SER A 223 -6.80 -11.63 13.76
N PHE A 224 -6.52 -12.46 12.76
CA PHE A 224 -6.96 -12.22 11.38
C PHE A 224 -8.27 -12.93 11.09
N VAL A 225 -9.26 -12.20 10.57
CA VAL A 225 -10.59 -12.70 10.27
C VAL A 225 -10.93 -12.44 8.80
N LYS A 226 -11.29 -13.52 8.10
CA LYS A 226 -11.88 -13.48 6.77
C LYS A 226 -13.40 -13.44 6.93
N THR A 227 -14.04 -12.39 6.43
CA THR A 227 -15.51 -12.28 6.39
C THR A 227 -15.95 -12.57 4.96
N ASN A 228 -16.30 -13.82 4.68
CA ASN A 228 -16.70 -14.30 3.36
C ASN A 228 -18.15 -13.89 3.07
N LEU A 229 -18.42 -13.37 1.88
CA LEU A 229 -19.77 -13.05 1.42
C LEU A 229 -20.34 -14.24 0.65
N GLU A 230 -21.43 -14.82 1.14
CA GLU A 230 -22.02 -16.04 0.58
C GLU A 230 -23.46 -15.82 0.11
N THR A 231 -23.77 -16.32 -1.08
CA THR A 231 -25.15 -16.29 -1.59
C THR A 231 -25.98 -17.42 -0.97
N VAL A 232 -27.10 -17.05 -0.36
CA VAL A 232 -28.09 -17.97 0.19
C VAL A 232 -29.32 -17.98 -0.70
N LYS A 233 -29.68 -19.17 -1.20
CA LYS A 233 -30.94 -19.39 -1.92
C LYS A 233 -32.09 -19.54 -0.92
N VAL A 234 -33.15 -18.78 -1.11
CA VAL A 234 -34.37 -18.88 -0.31
C VAL A 234 -35.10 -20.15 -0.71
N LYS A 235 -35.43 -20.99 0.27
CA LYS A 235 -36.11 -22.28 0.07
C LYS A 235 -37.62 -22.21 0.24
N ASP A 236 -38.12 -21.18 0.92
CA ASP A 236 -39.56 -20.99 1.13
C ASP A 236 -40.17 -20.26 -0.07
N ASP A 237 -40.97 -20.98 -0.85
CA ASP A 237 -41.64 -20.46 -2.05
C ASP A 237 -42.66 -19.34 -1.75
N LYS A 238 -43.01 -19.12 -0.46
CA LYS A 238 -43.86 -18.00 -0.04
C LYS A 238 -43.12 -16.67 0.00
N ILE A 239 -41.79 -16.68 0.03
CA ILE A 239 -40.97 -15.46 0.04
C ILE A 239 -40.70 -15.04 -1.42
N PRO A 240 -41.12 -13.84 -1.87
CA PRO A 240 -40.94 -13.43 -3.27
C PRO A 240 -39.47 -13.36 -3.72
N ARG A 241 -38.56 -13.06 -2.79
CA ARG A 241 -37.12 -13.01 -3.03
C ARG A 241 -36.55 -14.43 -3.13
N LYS A 242 -35.84 -14.71 -4.22
CA LYS A 242 -35.20 -16.03 -4.46
C LYS A 242 -33.84 -16.22 -3.78
N SER A 243 -33.17 -15.13 -3.41
CA SER A 243 -31.87 -15.17 -2.76
C SER A 243 -31.55 -13.89 -1.99
N TYR A 244 -30.53 -13.99 -1.14
CA TYR A 244 -29.82 -12.88 -0.49
C TYR A 244 -28.35 -13.29 -0.29
N TRP A 245 -27.50 -12.37 0.14
CA TRP A 245 -26.16 -12.73 0.60
C TRP A 245 -26.07 -12.56 2.11
N THR A 246 -25.22 -13.36 2.73
CA THR A 246 -24.90 -13.29 4.16
C THR A 246 -23.38 -13.29 4.34
N ILE A 247 -22.93 -13.18 5.58
CA ILE A 247 -21.51 -13.30 5.93
C ILE A 247 -21.23 -14.59 6.67
N VAL A 248 -20.08 -15.19 6.38
CA VAL A 248 -19.47 -16.27 7.17
C VAL A 248 -18.10 -15.79 7.63
N LYS A 249 -17.87 -15.79 8.94
CA LYS A 249 -16.61 -15.32 9.54
C LYS A 249 -15.72 -16.51 9.87
N GLU A 250 -14.49 -16.46 9.41
CA GLU A 250 -13.46 -17.45 9.67
C GLU A 250 -12.25 -16.75 10.29
N THR A 251 -11.93 -17.08 11.55
CA THR A 251 -10.67 -16.66 12.16
C THR A 251 -9.56 -17.59 11.70
N ALA A 252 -8.50 -17.03 11.12
CA ALA A 252 -7.32 -17.79 10.77
C ALA A 252 -6.56 -18.19 12.04
N LYS A 253 -6.27 -19.49 12.20
CA LYS A 253 -5.62 -20.01 13.41
C LYS A 253 -4.12 -20.12 13.24
N THR A 254 -3.67 -20.48 12.04
CA THR A 254 -2.25 -20.60 11.68
C THR A 254 -1.89 -19.73 10.48
N GLU A 255 -0.59 -19.59 10.21
CA GLU A 255 -0.07 -18.85 9.05
C GLU A 255 -0.64 -19.39 7.73
N GLY A 256 -0.82 -20.71 7.59
CA GLY A 256 -1.42 -21.35 6.43
C GLY A 256 -2.87 -20.90 6.16
N ASP A 257 -3.68 -20.73 7.21
CA ASP A 257 -5.07 -20.26 7.10
C ASP A 257 -5.16 -18.80 6.59
N ALA A 258 -4.10 -18.03 6.78
CA ALA A 258 -4.03 -16.60 6.49
C ALA A 258 -3.35 -16.25 5.17
N ARG A 259 -2.96 -17.24 4.36
CA ARG A 259 -2.49 -17.02 2.98
C ARG A 259 -3.68 -16.81 2.06
N VAL A 260 -3.82 -15.61 1.50
CA VAL A 260 -5.01 -15.24 0.71
C VAL A 260 -4.61 -14.72 -0.67
N ASN A 261 -5.17 -15.36 -1.70
CA ASN A 261 -5.27 -14.80 -3.03
C ASN A 261 -6.61 -14.07 -3.17
N ILE A 262 -6.54 -12.75 -3.36
CA ILE A 262 -7.72 -11.90 -3.45
C ILE A 262 -8.37 -12.11 -4.83
N GLY A 263 -9.69 -12.03 -4.91
CA GLY A 263 -10.45 -12.17 -6.17
C GLY A 263 -11.08 -13.54 -6.39
N PHE A 264 -10.60 -14.60 -5.72
CA PHE A 264 -11.20 -15.94 -5.80
C PHE A 264 -12.54 -16.06 -5.06
N LYS A 265 -12.70 -15.32 -3.96
CA LYS A 265 -13.94 -15.22 -3.19
C LYS A 265 -14.14 -13.76 -2.74
N PRO A 266 -15.38 -13.25 -2.75
CA PRO A 266 -15.66 -11.93 -2.17
C PRO A 266 -15.55 -12.03 -0.65
N SER A 267 -14.53 -11.40 -0.08
CA SER A 267 -14.26 -11.43 1.35
C SER A 267 -13.75 -10.09 1.85
N GLU A 268 -14.16 -9.68 3.05
CA GLU A 268 -13.44 -8.63 3.80
C GLU A 268 -12.32 -9.28 4.61
N LEU A 269 -11.12 -8.69 4.56
CA LEU A 269 -9.94 -9.14 5.30
C LEU A 269 -9.69 -8.15 6.45
N VAL A 270 -9.78 -8.64 7.69
CA VAL A 270 -9.82 -7.77 8.88
C VAL A 270 -8.84 -8.25 9.93
N VAL A 271 -7.99 -7.36 10.43
CA VAL A 271 -7.25 -7.57 11.68
C VAL A 271 -8.09 -7.02 12.83
N VAL A 272 -8.37 -7.86 13.83
CA VAL A 272 -9.24 -7.53 14.94
C VAL A 272 -8.54 -7.76 16.27
N ASN A 273 -8.96 -7.04 17.31
CA ASN A 273 -8.59 -7.36 18.68
C ASN A 273 -9.75 -8.12 19.35
N PRO A 274 -9.67 -9.45 19.51
CA PRO A 274 -10.78 -10.26 20.01
C PRO A 274 -11.16 -9.92 21.47
N ASN A 275 -10.27 -9.26 22.21
CA ASN A 275 -10.43 -8.92 23.63
C ASN A 275 -11.14 -7.58 23.85
N LYS A 276 -11.42 -6.83 22.78
CA LYS A 276 -12.03 -5.50 22.84
C LYS A 276 -13.25 -5.45 21.95
N LYS A 277 -14.35 -4.93 22.51
CA LYS A 277 -15.63 -4.82 21.81
C LYS A 277 -16.21 -3.41 21.96
N THR A 278 -16.99 -3.00 20.97
CA THR A 278 -17.87 -1.83 21.08
C THR A 278 -19.00 -2.09 22.07
N LYS A 279 -19.77 -1.06 22.40
CA LYS A 279 -20.96 -1.19 23.26
C LYS A 279 -21.97 -2.22 22.73
N GLN A 280 -22.11 -2.35 21.41
CA GLN A 280 -23.01 -3.31 20.76
C GLN A 280 -22.44 -4.74 20.70
N GLY A 281 -21.20 -4.96 21.17
CA GLY A 281 -20.58 -6.27 21.19
C GLY A 281 -19.81 -6.64 19.92
N ASN A 282 -19.62 -5.70 18.98
CA ASN A 282 -18.78 -5.93 17.81
C ASN A 282 -17.31 -5.91 18.18
N THR A 283 -16.53 -6.88 17.69
CA THR A 283 -15.07 -6.87 17.83
C THR A 283 -14.49 -5.70 17.04
N ILE A 284 -13.57 -4.95 17.66
CA ILE A 284 -12.90 -3.83 17.02
C ILE A 284 -11.89 -4.33 15.99
N GLY A 285 -11.69 -3.60 14.90
CA GLY A 285 -10.74 -4.00 13.86
C GLY A 285 -10.40 -2.92 12.84
N TYR A 286 -9.43 -3.24 11.99
CA TYR A 286 -9.12 -2.53 10.76
C TYR A 286 -9.18 -3.52 9.59
N ARG A 287 -9.83 -3.13 8.50
CA ARG A 287 -9.94 -3.93 7.29
C ARG A 287 -9.02 -3.42 6.19
N LEU A 288 -8.47 -4.35 5.42
CA LEU A 288 -7.71 -4.05 4.22
C LEU A 288 -8.68 -3.85 3.04
N LEU A 289 -8.57 -2.70 2.38
CA LEU A 289 -9.12 -2.45 1.05
C LEU A 289 -7.95 -2.47 0.07
N PRO A 290 -7.74 -3.58 -0.67
CA PRO A 290 -6.45 -3.90 -1.31
C PRO A 290 -6.10 -3.04 -2.52
N GLY A 291 -7.06 -2.31 -3.11
CA GLY A 291 -6.82 -1.59 -4.36
C GLY A 291 -6.62 -2.53 -5.56
N PRO A 292 -5.75 -2.16 -6.53
CA PRO A 292 -5.41 -3.02 -7.66
C PRO A 292 -4.78 -4.35 -7.19
N ILE A 293 -5.29 -5.47 -7.72
CA ILE A 293 -4.86 -6.82 -7.37
C ILE A 293 -4.16 -7.43 -8.60
N LEU A 294 -3.04 -8.10 -8.36
CA LEU A 294 -2.32 -8.89 -9.36
C LEU A 294 -1.86 -10.23 -8.77
N HIS A 295 -1.48 -11.16 -9.64
CA HIS A 295 -0.91 -12.47 -9.26
C HIS A 295 0.36 -12.71 -10.08
N PRO A 296 1.36 -13.45 -9.56
CA PRO A 296 2.54 -13.77 -10.33
C PRO A 296 2.18 -14.54 -11.60
N LEU A 297 2.83 -14.18 -12.71
CA LEU A 297 2.69 -14.85 -14.01
C LEU A 297 3.86 -15.82 -14.30
N LEU A 298 4.96 -15.70 -13.54
CA LEU A 298 6.05 -16.68 -13.56
C LEU A 298 5.57 -18.00 -12.94
N VAL A 299 6.10 -19.11 -13.46
CA VAL A 299 5.83 -20.44 -12.88
C VAL A 299 6.54 -20.58 -11.54
N ASN A 300 5.93 -21.32 -10.61
CA ASN A 300 6.39 -21.40 -9.22
C ASN A 300 7.79 -22.03 -9.05
N ASP A 301 8.25 -22.83 -10.02
CA ASP A 301 9.56 -23.48 -10.03
C ASP A 301 10.63 -22.68 -10.79
N ASP A 302 10.29 -21.49 -11.29
CA ASP A 302 11.27 -20.58 -11.89
C ASP A 302 12.15 -19.94 -10.81
N TYR A 303 13.44 -19.79 -11.07
CA TYR A 303 14.42 -19.27 -10.11
C TYR A 303 14.05 -17.88 -9.55
N PRO A 304 13.71 -16.86 -10.36
CA PRO A 304 13.22 -15.58 -9.87
C PRO A 304 11.93 -15.72 -9.04
N GLN A 305 11.00 -16.59 -9.40
CA GLN A 305 9.77 -16.79 -8.62
C GLN A 305 10.03 -17.49 -7.27
N ILE A 306 11.01 -18.40 -7.21
CA ILE A 306 11.47 -19.01 -5.95
C ILE A 306 12.07 -17.95 -5.02
N ARG A 307 12.91 -17.04 -5.55
CA ARG A 307 13.46 -15.91 -4.80
C ARG A 307 12.37 -14.90 -4.38
N GLY A 308 11.42 -14.65 -5.28
CA GLY A 308 10.28 -13.75 -5.14
C GLY A 308 9.01 -14.40 -4.56
N ALA A 309 9.13 -15.55 -3.88
CA ALA A 309 7.99 -16.37 -3.47
C ALA A 309 7.01 -15.67 -2.50
N PHE A 310 7.42 -14.54 -1.90
CA PHE A 310 6.52 -13.67 -1.13
C PHE A 310 5.38 -13.07 -1.97
N THR A 311 5.48 -13.08 -3.30
CA THR A 311 4.41 -12.64 -4.21
C THR A 311 3.35 -13.71 -4.49
N ASN A 312 3.54 -14.95 -4.04
CA ASN A 312 2.63 -16.08 -4.29
C ASN A 312 1.22 -15.89 -3.68
N TYR A 313 1.08 -15.00 -2.71
CA TYR A 313 -0.20 -14.58 -2.15
C TYR A 313 -0.25 -13.06 -2.00
N ASN A 314 -1.42 -12.48 -2.16
CA ASN A 314 -1.63 -11.05 -1.97
C ASN A 314 -1.59 -10.65 -0.49
N VAL A 315 -1.97 -11.57 0.40
CA VAL A 315 -1.97 -11.37 1.85
C VAL A 315 -1.38 -12.58 2.55
N TRP A 316 -0.52 -12.30 3.52
CA TRP A 316 -0.01 -13.25 4.50
C TRP A 316 -0.22 -12.68 5.90
N VAL A 317 -0.34 -13.55 6.91
CA VAL A 317 -0.25 -13.15 8.31
C VAL A 317 0.70 -14.10 9.02
N THR A 318 1.68 -13.52 9.72
CA THR A 318 2.66 -14.26 10.51
C THR A 318 2.60 -13.79 11.96
N PRO A 319 2.95 -14.62 12.96
CA PRO A 319 3.19 -14.09 14.29
C PRO A 319 4.38 -13.11 14.23
N TYR A 320 4.36 -12.09 15.08
CA TYR A 320 5.47 -11.16 15.16
C TYR A 320 6.78 -11.89 15.49
N ASN A 321 7.83 -11.55 14.74
CA ASN A 321 9.19 -11.95 15.02
C ASN A 321 10.13 -10.82 14.64
N LYS A 322 10.93 -10.36 15.61
CA LYS A 322 11.89 -9.27 15.44
C LYS A 322 12.87 -9.48 14.29
N SER A 323 13.23 -10.72 13.93
CA SER A 323 14.15 -11.01 12.82
C SER A 323 13.48 -11.06 11.45
N GLU A 324 12.16 -11.27 11.37
CA GLU A 324 11.41 -11.47 10.14
C GLU A 324 10.96 -10.11 9.57
N LYS A 325 11.86 -9.44 8.85
CA LYS A 325 11.63 -8.07 8.35
C LYS A 325 11.58 -7.94 6.83
N TRP A 326 12.32 -8.79 6.11
CA TRP A 326 12.61 -8.66 4.69
C TRP A 326 11.98 -9.82 3.92
N ALA A 327 10.94 -9.57 3.15
CA ALA A 327 10.14 -10.62 2.53
C ALA A 327 10.94 -11.54 1.58
N GLY A 328 11.97 -10.98 0.91
CA GLY A 328 12.93 -11.74 0.08
C GLY A 328 14.12 -12.35 0.82
N GLY A 329 14.21 -12.16 2.14
CA GLY A 329 15.32 -12.60 2.99
C GLY A 329 16.32 -11.49 3.34
N LEU A 330 17.22 -11.78 4.28
CA LEU A 330 18.21 -10.80 4.72
C LEU A 330 19.21 -10.44 3.60
N TYR A 331 19.70 -11.46 2.88
CA TYR A 331 20.65 -11.35 1.77
C TYR A 331 19.96 -11.79 0.47
N VAL A 332 19.66 -10.81 -0.41
CA VAL A 332 18.80 -11.04 -1.59
C VAL A 332 19.59 -11.19 -2.88
N ASP A 333 20.71 -10.47 -3.01
CA ASP A 333 21.64 -10.64 -4.11
C ASP A 333 22.13 -12.09 -4.17
N HIS A 334 22.05 -12.70 -5.35
CA HIS A 334 22.33 -14.12 -5.59
C HIS A 334 21.59 -15.13 -4.66
N SER A 335 20.48 -14.72 -4.05
CA SER A 335 19.72 -15.57 -3.13
C SER A 335 19.17 -16.84 -3.80
N ARG A 336 18.87 -17.86 -2.99
CA ARG A 336 18.29 -19.13 -3.45
C ARG A 336 16.84 -19.32 -3.03
N GLY A 337 16.21 -18.28 -2.46
CA GLY A 337 14.84 -18.31 -1.97
C GLY A 337 14.65 -19.09 -0.66
N ASP A 338 15.74 -19.35 0.08
CA ASP A 338 15.79 -20.15 1.30
C ASP A 338 15.48 -19.38 2.59
N ASP A 339 15.34 -18.05 2.52
CA ASP A 339 15.01 -17.16 3.66
C ASP A 339 13.83 -16.21 3.36
N THR A 340 12.88 -16.64 2.51
CA THR A 340 11.74 -15.79 2.12
C THR A 340 10.57 -15.87 3.13
N LEU A 341 9.64 -14.92 3.06
CA LEU A 341 8.36 -14.97 3.76
C LEU A 341 7.63 -16.30 3.53
N ALA A 342 7.69 -16.82 2.30
CA ALA A 342 7.13 -18.12 1.97
C ALA A 342 7.75 -19.23 2.82
N VAL A 343 9.09 -19.28 2.94
CA VAL A 343 9.81 -20.25 3.79
C VAL A 343 9.45 -20.09 5.26
N TRP A 344 9.41 -18.87 5.79
CA TRP A 344 9.06 -18.63 7.19
C TRP A 344 7.67 -19.14 7.52
N SER A 345 6.71 -18.90 6.63
CA SER A 345 5.31 -19.31 6.81
C SER A 345 5.11 -20.83 6.79
N LEU A 346 6.07 -21.62 6.29
CA LEU A 346 5.99 -23.10 6.31
C LEU A 346 6.05 -23.67 7.73
N ARG A 347 6.48 -22.87 8.72
CA ARG A 347 6.44 -23.26 10.13
C ARG A 347 5.01 -23.35 10.67
N ASP A 348 4.04 -22.78 9.94
CA ASP A 348 2.61 -22.83 10.20
C ASP A 348 2.24 -22.50 11.65
N ARG A 349 2.86 -21.43 12.17
CA ARG A 349 2.73 -21.02 13.56
C ARG A 349 1.31 -20.53 13.84
N GLU A 350 0.90 -20.66 15.09
CA GLU A 350 -0.37 -20.08 15.57
C GLU A 350 -0.34 -18.55 15.53
N ILE A 351 -1.44 -17.95 15.07
CA ILE A 351 -1.63 -16.49 14.91
C ILE A 351 -2.91 -15.96 15.58
N GLU A 352 -3.77 -16.83 16.14
CA GLU A 352 -5.01 -16.38 16.78
C GLU A 352 -4.73 -15.76 18.17
N ASN A 353 -5.20 -14.52 18.38
CA ASN A 353 -5.08 -13.77 19.63
C ASN A 353 -3.62 -13.58 20.09
N LYS A 354 -2.75 -13.20 19.16
CA LYS A 354 -1.32 -12.96 19.37
C LYS A 354 -0.89 -11.66 18.69
N ASP A 355 0.33 -11.25 18.98
CA ASP A 355 1.04 -10.25 18.19
C ASP A 355 1.30 -10.81 16.78
N ILE A 356 0.77 -10.13 15.76
CA ILE A 356 0.73 -10.60 14.37
C ILE A 356 1.06 -9.47 13.39
N VAL A 357 1.74 -9.85 12.32
CA VAL A 357 2.09 -8.96 11.21
C VAL A 357 1.30 -9.35 9.97
N LEU A 358 0.63 -8.38 9.39
CA LEU A 358 0.00 -8.49 8.07
C LEU A 358 1.04 -8.14 7.01
N TRP A 359 1.19 -8.99 5.99
CA TRP A 359 1.98 -8.71 4.82
C TRP A 359 1.06 -8.56 3.63
N HIS A 360 1.17 -7.46 2.90
CA HIS A 360 0.31 -7.20 1.74
C HIS A 360 1.14 -6.92 0.50
N THR A 361 0.92 -7.74 -0.53
CA THR A 361 1.51 -7.58 -1.85
C THR A 361 0.51 -6.96 -2.81
N MET A 362 0.88 -5.80 -3.35
CA MET A 362 0.19 -5.10 -4.45
C MET A 362 1.16 -4.90 -5.63
N GLY A 363 0.68 -4.39 -6.75
CA GLY A 363 1.53 -4.27 -7.94
C GLY A 363 0.81 -4.04 -9.26
N PHE A 364 1.60 -4.08 -10.34
CA PHE A 364 1.17 -3.79 -11.70
C PHE A 364 1.82 -4.76 -12.69
N HIS A 365 1.03 -5.33 -13.60
CA HIS A 365 1.55 -5.89 -14.84
C HIS A 365 1.71 -4.75 -15.84
N HIS A 366 2.93 -4.53 -16.34
CA HIS A 366 3.21 -3.41 -17.22
C HIS A 366 3.40 -3.89 -18.65
N VAL A 367 2.41 -3.57 -19.48
CA VAL A 367 2.50 -3.63 -20.95
C VAL A 367 2.84 -2.22 -21.41
N PRO A 368 4.11 -1.92 -21.76
CA PRO A 368 4.49 -0.56 -22.11
C PRO A 368 3.71 -0.04 -23.33
N SER A 369 3.38 1.24 -23.31
CA SER A 369 2.66 1.96 -24.36
C SER A 369 3.47 3.15 -24.88
N GLN A 370 3.09 3.70 -26.04
CA GLN A 370 3.84 4.80 -26.65
C GLN A 370 3.83 6.06 -25.77
N GLU A 371 2.75 6.29 -25.03
CA GLU A 371 2.60 7.37 -24.07
C GLU A 371 3.62 7.27 -22.91
N ASP A 372 4.17 6.09 -22.66
CA ASP A 372 5.17 5.86 -21.63
C ASP A 372 6.60 6.24 -22.08
N PHE A 373 6.79 6.56 -23.38
CA PHE A 373 8.08 6.89 -23.98
C PHE A 373 8.14 8.37 -24.41
N PRO A 374 9.26 9.09 -24.14
CA PRO A 374 10.51 8.62 -23.53
C PRO A 374 10.51 8.64 -21.99
N VAL A 375 9.47 9.20 -21.37
CA VAL A 375 9.29 9.26 -19.91
C VAL A 375 7.84 9.00 -19.58
N MET A 376 7.59 8.11 -18.63
CA MET A 376 6.28 7.57 -18.33
C MET A 376 5.43 8.54 -17.47
N PRO A 377 4.21 8.91 -17.90
CA PRO A 377 3.24 9.58 -17.03
C PRO A 377 2.94 8.74 -15.78
N THR A 378 2.74 9.37 -14.63
CA THR A 378 2.65 8.61 -13.37
C THR A 378 1.46 7.65 -13.33
N LEU A 379 1.74 6.34 -13.23
CA LEU A 379 0.74 5.31 -12.92
C LEU A 379 0.63 5.17 -11.40
N SER A 380 -0.56 5.40 -10.84
CA SER A 380 -0.77 5.38 -9.39
C SER A 380 -1.68 4.23 -8.93
N GLY A 381 -1.32 3.61 -7.82
CA GLY A 381 -2.11 2.61 -7.12
C GLY A 381 -1.89 2.67 -5.61
N GLY A 382 -2.50 1.76 -4.87
CA GLY A 382 -2.40 1.75 -3.41
C GLY A 382 -3.55 1.02 -2.73
N PHE A 383 -3.53 0.98 -1.40
CA PHE A 383 -4.53 0.31 -0.57
C PHE A 383 -4.96 1.21 0.61
N GLU A 384 -6.05 0.84 1.28
CA GLU A 384 -6.55 1.53 2.48
C GLU A 384 -6.71 0.56 3.64
N LEU A 385 -6.14 0.91 4.78
CA LEU A 385 -6.48 0.33 6.09
C LEU A 385 -7.60 1.16 6.70
N ARG A 386 -8.79 0.57 6.83
CA ARG A 386 -9.99 1.28 7.24
C ARG A 386 -10.53 0.78 8.58
N PRO A 387 -10.83 1.67 9.55
CA PRO A 387 -11.43 1.27 10.81
C PRO A 387 -12.78 0.58 10.58
N THR A 388 -12.95 -0.60 11.19
CA THR A 388 -14.14 -1.44 11.05
C THR A 388 -14.61 -1.84 12.44
N ASN A 389 -15.68 -1.20 12.91
CA ASN A 389 -16.14 -1.26 14.31
C ASN A 389 -15.08 -0.80 15.33
N PHE A 390 -14.01 -0.11 14.91
CA PHE A 390 -12.98 0.37 15.81
C PHE A 390 -13.51 1.44 16.78
N PHE A 391 -14.28 2.39 16.24
CA PHE A 391 -14.96 3.45 16.99
C PHE A 391 -16.42 3.07 17.29
N GLU A 392 -17.03 3.68 18.30
CA GLU A 392 -18.44 3.44 18.65
C GLU A 392 -19.42 3.94 17.57
N ARG A 393 -19.02 4.94 16.78
CA ARG A 393 -19.75 5.50 15.65
C ARG A 393 -18.78 6.22 14.71
N ASN A 394 -19.30 6.93 13.70
CA ASN A 394 -18.50 7.79 12.83
C ASN A 394 -17.57 8.73 13.64
N PRO A 395 -16.22 8.55 13.58
CA PRO A 395 -15.28 9.31 14.41
C PRO A 395 -15.18 10.79 14.03
N VAL A 396 -15.61 11.17 12.82
CA VAL A 396 -15.56 12.56 12.33
C VAL A 396 -16.91 13.27 12.35
N LEU A 397 -17.88 12.72 13.08
CA LEU A 397 -19.21 13.33 13.24
C LEU A 397 -19.13 14.75 13.84
N LYS A 398 -18.15 14.99 14.73
CA LYS A 398 -17.93 16.30 15.38
C LYS A 398 -16.81 17.13 14.75
N THR A 399 -16.12 16.60 13.73
CA THR A 399 -15.03 17.30 13.03
C THR A 399 -15.61 18.39 12.14
N LYS A 400 -15.16 19.64 12.32
CA LYS A 400 -15.60 20.77 11.50
C LYS A 400 -14.72 20.90 10.26
N SER A 401 -15.31 21.33 9.15
CA SER A 401 -14.55 21.74 7.97
C SER A 401 -13.60 22.90 8.31
N PRO A 402 -12.42 22.98 7.66
CA PRO A 402 -11.61 24.19 7.67
C PRO A 402 -12.45 25.41 7.26
N LYS A 403 -12.18 26.56 7.87
CA LYS A 403 -12.85 27.81 7.51
C LYS A 403 -12.38 28.23 6.11
N SER A 404 -13.32 28.66 5.26
CA SER A 404 -12.97 29.39 4.04
C SER A 404 -12.28 30.70 4.42
N ILE A 405 -11.16 30.98 3.76
CA ILE A 405 -10.42 32.24 3.90
C ILE A 405 -10.52 32.95 2.55
N HIS A 406 -11.04 34.18 2.55
CA HIS A 406 -10.95 35.03 1.36
C HIS A 406 -9.50 35.39 1.10
N TRP A 407 -9.04 35.18 -0.14
CA TRP A 407 -7.69 35.55 -0.52
C TRP A 407 -7.48 37.05 -0.27
N PRO A 408 -6.48 37.46 0.54
CA PRO A 408 -6.25 38.86 0.76
C PRO A 408 -5.82 39.51 -0.56
N ASN A 409 -6.61 40.46 -1.04
CA ASN A 409 -6.27 41.26 -2.22
C ASN A 409 -5.18 42.26 -1.83
N CYS A 410 -3.94 41.78 -1.75
CA CYS A 410 -2.77 42.61 -1.48
C CYS A 410 -2.25 43.27 -2.76
N THR A 411 -3.12 43.79 -3.62
CA THR A 411 -2.67 44.71 -4.68
C THR A 411 -2.16 45.97 -3.97
N SER A 412 -0.84 46.15 -3.96
CA SER A 412 -0.22 47.41 -3.57
C SER A 412 -0.78 48.51 -4.47
N GLN A 413 -1.52 49.46 -3.90
CA GLN A 413 -1.77 50.74 -4.55
C GLN A 413 -0.40 51.39 -4.76
N HIS A 414 0.09 51.39 -5.99
CA HIS A 414 1.24 52.18 -6.42
C HIS A 414 0.87 53.64 -6.57
#